data_AF-X1KWB3-F1
#
_entry.id   AF-X1KWB3-F1
#
_cell.length_a   1.000
_cell.length_b   1.000
_cell.length_c   1.000
_cell.angle_alpha   90.00
_cell.angle_beta   90.00
_cell.angle_gamma   90.00
#
_symmetry.space_group_name_H-M   'P 1'
#
loop_
_entity.id
_entity.type
_entity.pdbx_description
1 polymer ?
#
loop_
_entity_poly.entity_id
_entity_poly.type
_entity_poly.pdbx_seq_one_letter_code
_entity_poly.pdbx_strand_id
1 'polypeptide(L)'
;MGLLGEETDRRRGKGVWKKIMQTMDNLREAGVIFGFSATPTKYNTEVIYSDELMKLLTDKGCVFGWYFTYIPIGSKPDVDLMQTPEQRLYGWRRVNYLRNKYPVFIGDFWNDGMHVGGCIAGGGNYFHINAKGDIEPCVFTHFATHNIRNSSLLEAINSP
;
A
#
# COMPACT_ATOMS: atom_id res chain seq x y z
N MET A 1 21.34 1.57 14.14
CA MET A 1 20.04 1.30 13.48
C MET A 1 20.21 1.82 12.06
N GLY A 2 20.03 1.02 11.01
CA GLY A 2 20.19 1.55 9.64
C GLY A 2 19.10 2.57 9.30
N LEU A 3 19.30 3.35 8.23
CA LEU A 3 18.35 4.38 7.74
C LEU A 3 16.91 3.86 7.61
N LEU A 4 16.73 2.59 7.21
CA LEU A 4 15.42 1.92 7.09
C LEU A 4 14.64 1.87 8.39
N GLY A 5 15.33 1.55 9.50
CA GLY A 5 14.70 1.41 10.80
C GLY A 5 14.33 2.75 11.42
N GLU A 6 15.20 3.74 11.25
CA GLU A 6 14.94 5.11 11.73
C GLU A 6 13.74 5.73 11.01
N GLU A 7 13.63 5.57 9.69
CA GLU A 7 12.51 6.10 8.93
C GLU A 7 11.17 5.46 9.33
N THR A 8 11.17 4.14 9.53
CA THR A 8 9.97 3.43 10.00
C THR A 8 9.56 3.90 11.40
N ASP A 9 10.51 3.94 12.33
CA ASP A 9 10.24 4.33 13.71
C ASP A 9 9.79 5.80 13.83
N ARG A 10 10.36 6.69 13.01
CA ARG A 10 9.96 8.11 12.94
C ARG A 10 8.48 8.27 12.58
N ARG A 11 7.98 7.50 11.62
CA ARG A 11 6.60 7.61 11.13
C ARG A 11 5.60 6.77 11.93
N ARG A 12 6.02 5.61 12.44
CA ARG A 12 5.10 4.60 13.02
C ARG A 12 5.26 4.45 14.53
N GLY A 13 6.30 5.03 15.14
CA GLY A 13 6.59 4.96 16.55
C GLY A 13 7.85 4.14 16.86
N LYS A 14 8.53 4.50 17.95
CA LYS A 14 9.78 3.87 18.39
C LYS A 14 9.62 2.35 18.57
N GLY A 15 10.55 1.57 18.01
CA GLY A 15 10.59 0.12 18.12
C GLY A 15 9.63 -0.63 17.18
N VAL A 16 8.89 0.07 16.32
CA VAL A 16 8.00 -0.56 15.34
C VAL A 16 8.82 -1.33 14.30
N TRP A 17 9.96 -0.80 13.85
CA TRP A 17 10.86 -1.51 12.94
C TRP A 17 11.27 -2.88 13.49
N LYS A 18 11.72 -2.92 14.75
CA LYS A 18 12.13 -4.17 15.40
C LYS A 18 10.97 -5.18 15.47
N LYS A 19 9.76 -4.71 15.79
CA LYS A 19 8.55 -5.56 15.80
C LYS A 19 8.25 -6.12 14.41
N ILE A 20 8.33 -5.31 13.36
CA ILE A 20 8.09 -5.75 11.98
C ILE A 20 9.13 -6.81 11.57
N MET A 21 10.41 -6.59 11.86
CA MET A 21 11.46 -7.58 11.55
C MET A 21 11.20 -8.92 12.22
N GLN A 22 10.87 -8.90 13.52
CA GLN A 22 10.55 -10.12 14.28
C GLN A 22 9.30 -10.81 13.74
N THR A 23 8.25 -10.05 13.37
CA THR A 23 7.03 -10.62 12.80
C THR A 23 7.32 -11.34 11.49
N MET A 24 8.16 -10.78 10.61
CA MET A 24 8.53 -11.44 9.36
C MET A 24 9.33 -12.73 9.61
N ASP A 25 10.25 -12.73 10.58
CA ASP A 25 10.97 -13.95 10.97
C ASP A 25 10.00 -15.03 11.46
N ASN A 26 9.07 -14.67 12.35
CA ASN A 26 8.07 -15.60 12.89
C ASN A 26 7.14 -16.16 11.79
N LEU A 27 6.68 -15.32 10.88
CA LEU A 27 5.81 -15.75 9.77
C LEU A 27 6.54 -16.71 8.84
N ARG A 28 7.82 -16.43 8.55
CA ARG A 28 8.67 -17.30 7.73
C ARG A 28 8.90 -18.64 8.41
N GLU A 29 9.25 -18.65 9.70
CA GLU A 29 9.46 -19.87 10.48
C GLU A 29 8.19 -20.73 10.56
N ALA A 30 7.02 -20.10 10.63
CA ALA A 30 5.73 -20.78 10.62
C ALA A 30 5.27 -21.24 9.22
N GLY A 31 6.00 -20.91 8.14
CA GLY A 31 5.62 -21.23 6.76
C GLY A 31 4.42 -20.44 6.23
N VAL A 32 4.08 -19.30 6.84
CA VAL A 32 2.98 -18.43 6.40
C VAL A 32 3.47 -17.58 5.22
N ILE A 33 2.65 -17.49 4.17
CA ILE A 33 2.92 -16.59 3.05
C ILE A 33 2.60 -15.16 3.46
N PHE A 34 3.54 -14.24 3.26
CA PHE A 34 3.34 -12.82 3.54
C PHE A 34 4.05 -11.93 2.53
N GLY A 35 3.76 -10.64 2.66
CA GLY A 35 4.31 -9.59 1.84
C GLY A 35 4.47 -8.30 2.62
N PHE A 36 4.77 -7.22 1.90
CA PHE A 36 4.90 -5.89 2.49
C PHE A 36 3.83 -4.91 1.98
N SER A 37 3.56 -3.88 2.77
CA SER A 37 2.80 -2.71 2.33
C SER A 37 3.56 -1.47 2.77
N ALA A 38 3.93 -0.63 1.81
CA ALA A 38 4.75 0.56 2.03
C ALA A 38 4.05 1.81 1.51
N THR A 39 4.13 2.90 2.27
CA THR A 39 3.64 4.21 1.84
C THR A 39 4.83 5.10 1.53
N PRO A 40 5.20 5.30 0.26
CA PRO A 40 6.14 6.36 -0.12
C PRO A 40 5.54 7.74 0.21
N THR A 41 6.41 8.62 0.65
CA THR A 41 6.12 10.02 0.99
C THR A 41 7.24 10.89 0.46
N LYS A 42 7.05 12.21 0.54
CA LYS A 42 8.06 13.20 0.17
C LYS A 42 9.43 12.98 0.80
N TYR A 43 9.46 12.47 2.03
CA TYR A 43 10.68 12.39 2.85
C TYR A 43 11.39 11.04 2.83
N ASN A 44 10.81 10.02 2.17
CA ASN A 44 11.37 8.66 2.20
C ASN A 44 11.33 7.93 0.86
N THR A 45 11.08 8.66 -0.22
CA THR A 45 10.89 8.09 -1.56
C THR A 45 12.05 7.17 -1.94
N GLU A 46 13.29 7.64 -1.83
CA GLU A 46 14.50 6.92 -2.22
C GLU A 46 14.73 5.69 -1.34
N VAL A 47 14.44 5.81 -0.05
CA VAL A 47 14.58 4.74 0.94
C VAL A 47 13.58 3.61 0.67
N ILE A 48 12.31 3.96 0.43
CA ILE A 48 11.20 3.03 0.21
C ILE A 48 11.33 2.28 -1.13
N TYR A 49 11.99 2.87 -2.12
CA TYR A 49 12.27 2.26 -3.42
C TYR A 49 13.71 1.75 -3.58
N SER A 50 14.47 1.66 -2.48
CA SER A 50 15.86 1.23 -2.52
C SER A 50 16.03 -0.27 -2.77
N ASP A 51 17.15 -0.63 -3.40
CA ASP A 51 17.61 -2.02 -3.50
C ASP A 51 17.88 -2.64 -2.13
N GLU A 52 18.34 -1.84 -1.17
CA GLU A 52 18.62 -2.28 0.21
C GLU A 52 17.35 -2.78 0.89
N LEU A 53 16.27 -1.98 0.86
CA LEU A 53 14.98 -2.39 1.42
C LEU A 53 14.43 -3.61 0.69
N MET A 54 14.48 -3.62 -0.65
CA MET A 54 13.91 -4.74 -1.40
C MET A 54 14.64 -6.04 -1.11
N LYS A 55 15.98 -6.01 -1.08
CA LYS A 55 16.80 -7.18 -0.72
C LYS A 55 16.45 -7.67 0.68
N LEU A 56 16.35 -6.76 1.66
CA LEU A 56 15.97 -7.12 3.03
C LEU A 56 14.59 -7.81 3.07
N LEU A 57 13.59 -7.25 2.37
CA LEU A 57 12.24 -7.81 2.34
C LEU A 57 12.22 -9.21 1.70
N THR A 58 12.93 -9.40 0.59
CA THR A 58 13.03 -10.72 -0.04
C THR A 58 13.79 -11.73 0.83
N ASP A 59 14.89 -11.31 1.48
CA ASP A 59 15.65 -12.18 2.40
C ASP A 59 14.81 -12.58 3.63
N LYS A 60 13.92 -11.68 4.08
CA LYS A 60 12.95 -11.95 5.15
C LYS A 60 11.84 -12.89 4.72
N GLY A 61 11.60 -13.09 3.43
CA GLY A 61 10.62 -14.04 2.90
C GLY A 61 9.36 -13.40 2.31
N CYS A 62 9.33 -12.09 2.08
CA CYS A 62 8.22 -11.45 1.37
C CYS A 62 8.16 -11.95 -0.08
N VAL A 63 7.02 -12.51 -0.50
CA VAL A 63 6.81 -12.99 -1.89
C VAL A 63 5.94 -12.05 -2.71
N PHE A 64 5.26 -11.10 -2.06
CA PHE A 64 4.54 -10.02 -2.71
C PHE A 64 4.64 -8.72 -1.93
N GLY A 65 4.22 -7.60 -2.53
CA GLY A 65 4.07 -6.35 -1.80
C GLY A 65 3.37 -5.26 -2.58
N TRP A 66 2.97 -4.23 -1.84
CA TRP A 66 2.17 -3.12 -2.36
C TRP A 66 2.80 -1.79 -1.99
N TYR A 67 2.90 -0.90 -2.98
CA TYR A 67 3.15 0.51 -2.76
C TYR A 67 1.84 1.29 -2.85
N PHE A 68 1.55 2.04 -1.79
CA PHE A 68 0.42 2.95 -1.72
C PHE A 68 0.93 4.38 -1.64
N THR A 69 0.81 5.15 -2.73
CA THR A 69 1.13 6.59 -2.68
C THR A 69 0.36 7.25 -1.54
N TYR A 70 1.03 8.10 -0.76
CA TYR A 70 0.34 8.84 0.29
C TYR A 70 -0.71 9.77 -0.30
N ILE A 71 -1.97 9.58 0.10
CA ILE A 71 -3.09 10.47 -0.21
C ILE A 71 -3.51 11.16 1.09
N PRO A 72 -3.61 12.51 1.12
CA PRO A 72 -3.90 13.28 2.33
C PRO A 72 -5.39 13.21 2.69
N ILE A 73 -5.86 12.05 3.15
CA ILE A 73 -7.23 11.83 3.63
C ILE A 73 -7.23 11.27 5.06
N GLY A 74 -8.39 11.30 5.71
CA GLY A 74 -8.59 10.77 7.07
C GLY A 74 -8.61 11.87 8.13
N SER A 75 -8.34 11.50 9.38
CA SER A 75 -8.57 12.38 10.54
C SER A 75 -7.58 13.56 10.66
N LYS A 76 -6.35 13.39 10.15
CA LYS A 76 -5.26 14.37 10.24
C LYS A 76 -4.42 14.33 8.95
N PRO A 77 -4.98 14.79 7.81
CA PRO A 77 -4.27 14.78 6.55
C PRO A 77 -3.10 15.77 6.60
N ASP A 78 -1.97 15.40 6.00
CA ASP A 78 -0.77 16.23 5.92
C ASP A 78 -0.27 16.26 4.48
N VAL A 79 -0.52 17.37 3.79
CA VAL A 79 -0.17 17.54 2.38
C VAL A 79 1.35 17.61 2.17
N ASP A 80 2.15 17.92 3.20
CA ASP A 80 3.60 17.98 3.08
C ASP A 80 4.24 16.60 2.91
N LEU A 81 3.50 15.53 3.27
CA LEU A 81 3.92 14.15 3.04
C LEU A 81 3.73 13.70 1.58
N MET A 82 2.99 14.43 0.76
CA MET A 82 2.76 14.07 -0.63
C MET A 82 4.05 14.12 -1.44
N GLN A 83 4.27 13.09 -2.24
CA GLN A 83 5.39 13.06 -3.18
C GLN A 83 5.23 14.16 -4.24
N THR A 84 6.34 14.76 -4.66
CA THR A 84 6.36 15.64 -5.84
C THR A 84 6.09 14.83 -7.13
N PRO A 85 5.69 15.48 -8.24
CA PRO A 85 5.55 14.80 -9.52
C PRO A 85 6.80 14.00 -9.94
N GLU A 86 8.00 14.54 -9.70
CA GLU A 86 9.28 13.91 -10.02
C GLU A 86 9.52 12.67 -9.16
N GLN A 87 9.16 12.72 -7.87
CA GLN A 87 9.25 11.58 -6.96
C GLN A 87 8.25 10.47 -7.33
N ARG A 88 7.06 10.82 -7.82
CA ARG A 88 6.08 9.84 -8.34
C ARG A 88 6.60 9.15 -9.60
N LEU A 89 7.17 9.91 -10.53
CA LEU A 89 7.81 9.35 -11.74
C LEU A 89 9.01 8.47 -11.39
N TYR A 90 9.83 8.88 -10.43
CA TYR A 90 10.92 8.06 -9.90
C TYR A 90 10.40 6.74 -9.33
N GLY A 91 9.36 6.80 -8.48
CA GLY A 91 8.71 5.61 -7.91
C GLY A 91 8.25 4.63 -8.98
N TRP A 92 7.53 5.11 -10.01
CA TRP A 92 7.10 4.26 -11.13
C TRP A 92 8.29 3.58 -11.83
N ARG A 93 9.36 4.31 -12.14
CA ARG A 93 10.58 3.73 -12.75
C ARG A 93 11.22 2.69 -11.85
N ARG A 94 11.31 2.98 -10.54
CA ARG A 94 11.90 2.07 -9.56
C ARG A 94 11.09 0.80 -9.38
N VAL A 95 9.76 0.88 -9.29
CA VAL A 95 8.90 -0.29 -9.17
C VAL A 95 9.08 -1.22 -10.38
N ASN A 96 9.11 -0.67 -11.60
CA ASN A 96 9.40 -1.45 -12.80
C ASN A 96 10.77 -2.13 -12.74
N TYR A 97 11.80 -1.43 -12.29
CA TYR A 97 13.13 -2.02 -12.09
C TYR A 97 13.13 -3.15 -11.05
N LEU A 98 12.56 -2.90 -9.86
CA LEU A 98 12.56 -3.84 -8.74
C LEU A 98 11.83 -5.13 -9.08
N ARG A 99 10.69 -5.05 -9.77
CA ARG A 99 9.93 -6.22 -10.26
C ARG A 99 10.72 -7.13 -11.18
N ASN A 100 11.60 -6.56 -12.00
CA ASN A 100 12.42 -7.33 -12.95
C ASN A 100 13.70 -7.89 -12.32
N LYS A 101 14.08 -7.42 -11.13
CA LYS A 101 15.34 -7.79 -10.47
C LYS A 101 15.16 -8.74 -9.31
N TYR A 102 14.10 -8.58 -8.53
CA TYR A 102 13.87 -9.32 -7.29
C TYR A 102 12.71 -10.30 -7.45
N PRO A 103 12.76 -11.49 -6.82
CA PRO A 103 11.72 -12.52 -6.94
C PRO A 103 10.50 -12.20 -6.07
N VAL A 104 9.84 -11.06 -6.33
CA VAL A 104 8.71 -10.56 -5.55
C VAL A 104 7.70 -9.91 -6.48
N PHE A 105 6.43 -10.30 -6.33
CA PHE A 105 5.35 -9.59 -7.02
C PHE A 105 5.13 -8.23 -6.35
N ILE A 106 5.23 -7.13 -7.10
CA ILE A 106 4.98 -5.80 -6.56
C ILE A 106 3.75 -5.24 -7.25
N GLY A 107 2.81 -4.66 -6.52
CA GLY A 107 1.75 -3.80 -7.04
C GLY A 107 1.95 -2.34 -6.63
N ASP A 108 1.80 -1.40 -7.56
CA ASP A 108 1.79 0.04 -7.32
C ASP A 108 0.37 0.53 -7.59
N PHE A 109 -0.35 0.80 -6.51
CA PHE A 109 -1.79 1.04 -6.55
C PHE A 109 -2.17 2.26 -7.41
N TRP A 110 -1.27 3.24 -7.60
CA TRP A 110 -1.56 4.42 -8.43
C TRP A 110 -0.96 4.35 -9.82
N ASN A 111 0.17 3.68 -10.00
CA ASN A 111 0.87 3.71 -11.28
C ASN A 111 0.62 2.48 -12.17
N ASP A 112 -0.04 1.43 -11.65
CA ASP A 112 -0.32 0.21 -12.42
C ASP A 112 -1.69 0.16 -13.11
N GLY A 113 -2.40 1.29 -13.21
CA GLY A 113 -3.72 1.34 -13.88
C GLY A 113 -3.69 0.70 -15.28
N MET A 114 -2.58 0.88 -16.03
CA MET A 114 -2.39 0.24 -17.34
C MET A 114 -2.42 -1.29 -17.34
N HIS A 115 -2.05 -1.93 -16.22
CA HIS A 115 -2.04 -3.39 -16.08
C HIS A 115 -3.42 -3.94 -15.70
N VAL A 116 -4.33 -3.11 -15.19
CA VAL A 116 -5.65 -3.51 -14.69
C VAL A 116 -6.82 -2.85 -15.42
N GLY A 117 -6.55 -2.15 -16.53
CA GLY A 117 -7.59 -1.50 -17.34
C GLY A 117 -8.12 -0.17 -16.78
N GLY A 118 -7.36 0.49 -15.91
CA GLY A 118 -7.71 1.79 -15.32
C GLY A 118 -8.14 1.71 -13.86
N CYS A 119 -9.06 2.58 -13.45
CA CYS A 119 -9.58 2.59 -12.09
C CYS A 119 -10.45 1.35 -11.83
N ILE A 120 -10.22 0.67 -10.71
CA ILE A 120 -10.94 -0.56 -10.33
C ILE A 120 -12.12 -0.32 -9.36
N ALA A 121 -12.33 0.93 -8.93
CA ALA A 121 -13.34 1.34 -7.97
C ALA A 121 -14.78 1.15 -8.46
N GLY A 122 -15.75 1.36 -7.57
CA GLY A 122 -17.18 1.39 -7.90
C GLY A 122 -17.74 0.03 -8.28
N GLY A 123 -17.14 -1.06 -7.80
CA GLY A 123 -17.58 -2.41 -8.11
C GLY A 123 -17.13 -2.94 -9.47
N GLY A 124 -16.27 -2.21 -10.20
CA GLY A 124 -15.65 -2.72 -11.44
C GLY A 124 -14.78 -3.96 -11.18
N ASN A 125 -13.84 -3.85 -10.23
CA ASN A 125 -13.14 -5.01 -9.67
C ASN A 125 -12.95 -4.90 -8.14
N TYR A 126 -13.37 -3.77 -7.55
CA TYR A 126 -13.11 -3.43 -6.16
C TYR A 126 -14.16 -2.43 -5.65
N PHE A 127 -14.53 -2.60 -4.38
CA PHE A 127 -15.29 -1.66 -3.56
C PHE A 127 -14.85 -1.83 -2.11
N HIS A 128 -15.24 -0.90 -1.24
CA HIS A 128 -14.86 -0.88 0.16
C HIS A 128 -16.11 -0.96 1.05
N ILE A 129 -16.15 -1.89 2.00
CA ILE A 129 -17.16 -1.89 3.06
C ILE A 129 -16.47 -1.39 4.33
N ASN A 130 -16.88 -0.23 4.83
CA ASN A 130 -16.28 0.34 6.02
C ASN A 130 -16.79 -0.34 7.32
N ALA A 131 -16.24 0.01 8.48
CA ALA A 131 -16.64 -0.58 9.77
C ALA A 131 -18.11 -0.31 10.16
N LYS A 132 -18.73 0.74 9.61
CA LYS A 132 -20.17 1.02 9.77
C LYS A 132 -21.03 0.22 8.79
N GLY A 133 -20.44 -0.61 7.94
CA GLY A 133 -21.15 -1.41 6.93
C GLY A 133 -21.51 -0.63 5.67
N ASP A 134 -21.06 0.63 5.55
CA ASP A 134 -21.36 1.44 4.36
C ASP A 134 -20.58 0.90 3.18
N ILE A 135 -21.25 0.77 2.04
CA ILE A 135 -20.65 0.30 0.78
C ILE A 135 -20.16 1.54 0.02
N GLU A 136 -18.85 1.71 -0.02
CA GLU A 136 -18.14 2.83 -0.62
C GLU A 136 -17.47 2.38 -1.93
N PRO A 137 -17.40 3.23 -2.96
CA PRO A 137 -16.80 2.86 -4.24
C PRO A 137 -15.29 2.59 -4.12
N CYS A 138 -14.61 3.20 -3.15
CA CYS A 138 -13.19 3.05 -2.93
C CYS A 138 -12.81 3.39 -1.49
N VAL A 139 -11.77 2.76 -0.92
CA VAL A 139 -11.24 3.11 0.41
C VAL A 139 -10.71 4.54 0.50
N PHE A 140 -10.43 5.19 -0.63
CA PHE A 140 -10.03 6.60 -0.69
C PHE A 140 -11.20 7.57 -0.86
N THR A 141 -12.43 7.05 -0.84
CA THR A 141 -13.64 7.78 -1.25
C THR A 141 -14.80 7.44 -0.32
N HIS A 142 -14.84 8.10 0.83
CA HIS A 142 -15.80 7.82 1.91
C HIS A 142 -17.16 8.50 1.70
N PHE A 143 -17.90 8.07 0.68
CA PHE A 143 -19.32 8.35 0.52
C PHE A 143 -20.06 7.06 0.17
N ALA A 144 -21.29 6.94 0.65
CA ALA A 144 -22.11 5.75 0.45
C ALA A 144 -23.59 6.11 0.38
N THR A 145 -24.31 5.42 -0.49
CA THR A 145 -25.78 5.45 -0.61
C THR A 145 -26.41 4.18 -0.04
N HIS A 146 -25.61 3.14 0.20
CA HIS A 146 -26.04 1.78 0.54
C HIS A 146 -25.24 1.22 1.72
N ASN A 147 -25.85 0.30 2.49
CA ASN A 147 -25.22 -0.35 3.63
C ASN A 147 -25.45 -1.87 3.56
N ILE A 148 -24.42 -2.67 3.81
CA ILE A 148 -24.47 -4.12 3.67
C ILE A 148 -25.53 -4.80 4.56
N ARG A 149 -25.98 -4.10 5.61
CA ARG A 149 -27.02 -4.62 6.53
C ARG A 149 -28.44 -4.45 6.01
N ASN A 150 -28.69 -3.56 5.05
CA ASN A 150 -30.03 -3.23 4.57
C ASN A 150 -30.17 -3.15 3.04
N SER A 151 -29.10 -3.39 2.29
CA SER A 151 -29.10 -3.48 0.82
C SER A 151 -28.25 -4.65 0.35
N SER A 152 -28.57 -5.21 -0.81
CA SER A 152 -27.71 -6.19 -1.46
C SER A 152 -26.49 -5.53 -2.12
N LEU A 153 -25.41 -6.31 -2.32
CA LEU A 153 -24.25 -5.84 -3.07
C LEU A 153 -24.59 -5.49 -4.52
N LEU A 154 -25.53 -6.23 -5.13
CA LEU A 154 -25.93 -6.01 -6.52
C LEU A 154 -26.65 -4.67 -6.69
N GLU A 155 -27.52 -4.30 -5.75
CA GLU A 155 -28.17 -2.98 -5.75
C GLU A 155 -27.13 -1.87 -5.56
N ALA A 156 -26.21 -2.02 -4.60
CA ALA A 156 -25.21 -1.01 -4.31
C ALA A 156 -24.24 -0.76 -5.49
N ILE A 157 -23.79 -1.81 -6.17
CA ILE A 157 -22.87 -1.70 -7.31
C ILE A 157 -23.55 -1.11 -8.54
N ASN A 158 -24.86 -1.31 -8.70
CA ASN A 158 -25.64 -0.70 -9.79
C ASN A 158 -26.24 0.67 -9.41
N SER A 159 -25.84 1.25 -8.27
CA SER A 159 -26.25 2.61 -7.89
C SER A 159 -25.79 3.62 -8.95
N PRO A 160 -26.65 4.56 -9.39
CA PRO A 160 -26.30 5.61 -10.34
C PRO A 160 -25.14 6.50 -9.90
#